data_AF-A0A3N5U5A4-F1
#
_entry.id   AF-A0A3N5U5A4-F1
#
_cell.length_a   1.000
_cell.length_b   1.000
_cell.length_c   1.000
_cell.angle_alpha   90.00
_cell.angle_beta   90.00
_cell.angle_gamma   90.00
#
_symmetry.space_group_name_H-M   'P 1'
#
loop_
_entity.id
_entity.type
_entity.pdbx_description
1 polymer ?
#
loop_
_entity_poly.entity_id
_entity_poly.type
_entity_poly.pdbx_seq_one_letter_code
_entity_poly.pdbx_strand_id
1 'polypeptide(L)'
;MTSAIMAFLHHLAAFTLTAAIIYEHTTFRKDLSLAEARRIQRMDILYGVSAGFLVIVGLLRVFYFEKGAPFYAQNWFFWTKMLGFALVALLSIY
;
A
#
# COMPACT_ATOMS: atom_id res chain seq x y z
N MET A 1 -1.93 -21.89 9.27
CA MET A 1 -2.89 -21.37 8.27
C MET A 1 -3.07 -19.86 8.38
N THR A 2 -3.32 -19.30 9.58
CA THR A 2 -3.54 -17.84 9.76
C THR A 2 -2.38 -16.95 9.29
N SER A 3 -1.11 -17.31 9.57
CA SER A 3 0.05 -16.57 9.07
C SER A 3 0.10 -16.50 7.53
N ALA A 4 -0.25 -17.60 6.84
CA ALA A 4 -0.33 -17.62 5.38
C ALA A 4 -1.44 -16.71 4.83
N ILE A 5 -2.60 -16.66 5.49
CA ILE A 5 -3.68 -15.74 5.14
C ILE A 5 -3.23 -14.29 5.31
N MET A 6 -2.55 -13.96 6.41
CA MET A 6 -2.04 -12.62 6.64
C MET A 6 -0.98 -12.23 5.59
N ALA A 7 -0.11 -13.16 5.21
CA ALA A 7 0.82 -12.94 4.11
C ALA A 7 0.06 -12.70 2.79
N PHE A 8 -0.94 -13.51 2.45
CA PHE A 8 -1.76 -13.32 1.25
C PHE A 8 -2.43 -11.94 1.24
N LEU A 9 -3.11 -11.55 2.32
CA LEU A 9 -3.76 -10.26 2.45
C LEU A 9 -2.79 -9.09 2.28
N HIS A 10 -1.60 -9.19 2.87
CA HIS A 10 -0.56 -8.17 2.74
C HIS A 10 -0.09 -8.04 1.28
N HIS A 11 0.18 -9.15 0.60
CA HIS A 11 0.62 -9.10 -0.81
C HIS A 11 -0.51 -8.65 -1.73
N LEU A 12 -1.74 -9.11 -1.49
CA LEU A 12 -2.91 -8.66 -2.25
C LEU A 12 -3.05 -7.14 -2.17
N ALA A 13 -2.97 -6.57 -0.96
CA ALA A 13 -3.00 -5.13 -0.76
C ALA A 13 -1.86 -4.39 -1.50
N ALA A 14 -0.64 -4.94 -1.44
CA ALA A 14 0.51 -4.35 -2.13
C ALA A 14 0.33 -4.35 -3.65
N PHE A 15 -0.18 -5.45 -4.22
CA PHE A 15 -0.44 -5.55 -5.66
C PHE A 15 -1.64 -4.71 -6.09
N THR A 16 -2.70 -4.59 -5.27
CA THR A 16 -3.82 -3.68 -5.54
C THR A 16 -3.37 -2.22 -5.53
N LEU A 17 -2.58 -1.82 -4.54
CA LEU A 17 -1.95 -0.49 -4.50
C LEU A 17 -1.12 -0.23 -5.75
N THR A 18 -0.25 -1.18 -6.11
CA THR A 18 0.62 -1.06 -7.29
C THR A 18 -0.19 -0.98 -8.59
N ALA A 19 -1.28 -1.76 -8.70
CA ALA A 19 -2.14 -1.72 -9.87
C ALA A 19 -2.90 -0.39 -9.98
N ALA A 20 -3.38 0.18 -8.86
CA ALA A 20 -4.07 1.46 -8.84
C ALA A 20 -3.16 2.61 -9.32
N ILE A 21 -1.94 2.69 -8.78
CA ILE A 21 -1.00 3.75 -9.18
C ILE A 21 -0.51 3.59 -10.63
N ILE A 22 -0.32 2.36 -11.12
CA ILE A 22 -0.01 2.12 -12.54
C ILE A 22 -1.18 2.58 -13.42
N TYR A 23 -2.41 2.29 -13.01
CA TYR A 23 -3.60 2.73 -13.74
C TYR A 23 -3.68 4.25 -13.80
N GLU A 24 -3.54 4.93 -12.67
CA GLU A 24 -3.55 6.41 -12.61
C GLU A 24 -2.45 6.99 -13.51
N HIS A 25 -1.22 6.50 -13.38
CA HIS A 25 -0.09 7.00 -14.16
C HIS A 25 -0.29 6.84 -15.67
N THR A 26 -0.85 5.70 -16.11
CA THR A 26 -1.01 5.39 -17.54
C THR A 26 -2.26 6.02 -18.17
N THR A 27 -3.28 6.32 -17.37
CA THR A 27 -4.55 6.89 -17.86
C THR A 27 -4.67 8.39 -17.67
N PHE A 28 -3.86 8.98 -16.80
CA PHE A 28 -3.80 10.42 -16.62
C PHE A 28 -3.22 11.10 -17.85
N ARG A 29 -4.00 12.01 -18.45
CA ARG A 29 -3.63 12.76 -19.65
C ARG A 29 -4.32 14.12 -19.65
N LYS A 30 -3.86 15.01 -20.53
CA LYS A 30 -4.60 16.26 -20.82
C LYS A 30 -5.94 15.91 -21.47
N ASP A 31 -6.97 16.70 -21.15
CA ASP A 31 -8.33 16.58 -21.69
C ASP A 31 -9.07 15.28 -21.32
N LEU A 32 -9.20 15.03 -20.01
CA LEU A 32 -10.04 13.95 -19.48
C LEU A 32 -11.52 14.30 -19.62
N SER A 33 -12.32 13.36 -20.10
CA SER A 33 -13.77 13.41 -19.96
C SER A 33 -14.17 13.27 -18.47
N LEU A 34 -15.38 13.71 -18.12
CA LEU A 34 -15.92 13.55 -16.76
C LEU A 34 -15.95 12.08 -16.31
N ALA A 35 -16.18 11.15 -17.23
CA ALA A 35 -16.19 9.73 -16.94
C ALA A 35 -14.78 9.19 -16.62
N GLU A 36 -13.76 9.64 -17.33
CA GLU A 36 -12.35 9.26 -17.08
C GLU A 36 -11.86 9.87 -15.76
N ALA A 37 -12.15 11.16 -15.51
CA ALA A 37 -11.79 11.82 -14.27
C ALA A 37 -12.38 11.12 -13.03
N ARG A 38 -13.66 10.74 -13.08
CA ARG A 38 -14.31 9.96 -12.00
C ARG A 38 -13.68 8.57 -11.82
N ARG A 39 -13.17 7.97 -12.90
CA ARG A 39 -12.53 6.65 -12.83
C ARG A 39 -11.17 6.75 -12.15
N ILE A 40 -10.37 7.75 -12.51
CA ILE A 40 -9.11 8.07 -11.83
C ILE A 40 -9.36 8.36 -10.34
N GLN A 41 -10.36 9.17 -9.99
CA GLN A 41 -10.72 9.44 -8.59
C GLN A 41 -11.03 8.16 -7.79
N ARG A 42 -11.72 7.18 -8.39
CA ARG A 42 -11.99 5.91 -7.71
C ARG A 42 -10.73 5.06 -7.54
N MET A 43 -9.81 5.12 -8.49
CA MET A 43 -8.52 4.44 -8.38
C MET A 43 -7.66 5.07 -7.30
N ASP A 44 -7.70 6.40 -7.16
CA ASP A 44 -6.99 7.12 -6.09
C ASP A 44 -7.51 6.72 -4.70
N ILE A 45 -8.84 6.61 -4.54
CA ILE A 45 -9.43 6.06 -3.31
C ILE A 45 -8.97 4.60 -3.07
N LEU A 46 -8.94 3.77 -4.12
CA LEU A 46 -8.50 2.37 -4.02
C LEU A 46 -7.01 2.28 -3.64
N TYR A 47 -6.17 3.15 -4.19
CA TYR A 47 -4.76 3.29 -3.84
C TYR A 47 -4.61 3.64 -2.36
N GLY A 48 -5.31 4.68 -1.88
CA GLY A 48 -5.26 5.10 -0.47
C GLY A 48 -5.77 4.03 0.51
N VAL A 49 -6.90 3.38 0.21
CA VAL A 49 -7.45 2.29 1.05
C VAL A 49 -6.50 1.09 1.06
N SER A 50 -5.93 0.71 -0.09
CA SER A 50 -4.96 -0.39 -0.18
C SER A 50 -3.69 -0.09 0.60
N ALA A 51 -3.21 1.16 0.58
CA ALA A 51 -2.07 1.61 1.37
C ALA A 51 -2.32 1.49 2.87
N GLY A 52 -3.47 1.97 3.35
CA GLY A 52 -3.86 1.82 4.75
C GLY A 52 -3.96 0.35 5.17
N PHE A 53 -4.65 -0.47 4.37
CA PHE A 53 -4.81 -1.89 4.65
C PHE A 53 -3.46 -2.64 4.64
N LEU A 54 -2.56 -2.32 3.70
CA LEU A 54 -1.22 -2.89 3.62
C LEU A 54 -0.42 -2.66 4.91
N VAL A 55 -0.43 -1.43 5.45
CA VAL A 55 0.27 -1.08 6.70
C VAL A 55 -0.35 -1.79 7.90
N ILE A 56 -1.68 -1.78 8.01
CA ILE A 56 -2.38 -2.44 9.13
C ILE A 56 -2.04 -3.94 9.15
N VAL A 57 -2.20 -4.63 8.02
CA VAL A 57 -1.87 -6.07 7.93
C VAL A 57 -0.37 -6.30 8.12
N GLY A 58 0.49 -5.41 7.62
CA GLY A 58 1.94 -5.48 7.82
C GLY A 58 2.34 -5.43 9.29
N LEU A 59 1.76 -4.49 10.05
CA LEU A 59 1.99 -4.37 11.49
C LEU A 59 1.44 -5.57 12.25
N LEU A 60 0.24 -6.06 11.89
CA LEU A 60 -0.29 -7.29 12.47
C LEU A 60 0.67 -8.47 12.28
N ARG A 61 1.29 -8.59 11.10
CA ARG A 61 2.32 -9.60 10.85
C ARG A 61 3.53 -9.42 11.76
N VAL A 62 4.05 -8.21 11.90
CA VAL A 62 5.19 -7.89 12.76
C VAL A 62 4.93 -8.27 14.23
N PHE A 63 3.75 -7.96 14.75
CA PHE A 63 3.45 -8.13 16.17
C PHE A 63 2.88 -9.51 16.54
N TYR A 64 2.15 -10.17 15.64
CA TYR A 64 1.34 -11.34 16.00
C TYR A 64 1.54 -12.59 15.13
N PHE A 65 1.98 -12.47 13.88
CA PHE A 65 1.91 -13.59 12.91
C PHE A 65 3.24 -14.00 12.26
N GLU A 66 4.35 -13.36 12.64
CA GLU A 66 5.70 -13.63 12.10
C GLU A 66 6.76 -13.68 13.22
N LYS A 67 7.97 -13.19 12.95
CA LYS A 67 9.18 -13.30 13.80
C LYS A 67 9.16 -12.43 15.06
N GLY A 68 8.09 -11.68 15.30
CA GLY A 68 7.92 -10.77 16.44
C GLY A 68 8.67 -9.44 16.28
N ALA A 69 8.20 -8.42 16.99
CA ALA A 69 8.73 -7.05 16.90
C ALA A 69 10.26 -6.92 17.11
N PRO A 70 10.92 -7.65 18.03
CA PRO A 70 12.37 -7.52 18.23
C PRO A 70 13.18 -7.86 16.97
N PHE A 71 12.74 -8.84 16.17
CA PHE A 71 13.39 -9.19 14.92
C PHE A 71 13.37 -8.03 13.92
N TYR A 72 12.24 -7.34 13.81
CA TYR A 72 12.08 -6.23 12.86
C TYR A 72 12.73 -4.94 13.35
N ALA A 73 12.73 -4.69 14.66
CA ALA A 73 13.32 -3.49 15.26
C ALA A 73 14.83 -3.37 14.96
N GLN A 74 15.55 -4.49 14.88
CA GLN A 74 16.98 -4.53 14.56
C GLN A 74 17.26 -4.63 13.06
N ASN A 75 16.23 -4.67 12.21
CA ASN A 75 16.38 -4.89 10.79
C ASN A 75 16.37 -3.56 10.02
N TRP A 76 17.52 -3.16 9.48
CA TRP A 76 17.65 -1.92 8.71
C TRP A 76 16.73 -1.88 7.48
N PHE A 77 16.57 -3.00 6.79
CA PHE A 77 15.71 -3.08 5.60
C PHE A 77 14.22 -2.90 5.92
N PHE A 78 13.79 -3.31 7.11
CA PHE A 78 12.43 -3.00 7.60
C PHE A 78 12.24 -1.49 7.75
N TRP A 79 13.15 -0.80 8.43
CA TRP A 79 13.05 0.64 8.63
C TRP A 79 13.14 1.44 7.34
N THR A 80 14.01 1.07 6.40
CA THR A 80 14.07 1.70 5.07
C THR A 80 12.73 1.59 4.33
N LYS A 81 12.08 0.42 4.37
CA LYS A 81 10.75 0.24 3.79
C LYS A 81 9.70 1.10 4.47
N MET A 82 9.69 1.13 5.80
CA MET A 82 8.72 1.92 6.57
C MET A 82 8.88 3.42 6.31
N LEU A 83 10.13 3.92 6.28
CA LEU A 83 10.43 5.30 5.93
C LEU A 83 10.00 5.63 4.50
N GLY A 84 10.36 4.79 3.53
CA GLY A 84 9.95 4.97 2.14
C GLY A 84 8.43 5.02 1.98
N PHE A 85 7.73 4.11 2.66
CA PHE A 85 6.27 4.09 2.65
C PHE A 85 5.66 5.35 3.28
N ALA A 86 6.20 5.81 4.41
CA ALA A 86 5.77 7.03 5.07
C ALA A 86 6.01 8.28 4.20
N LEU A 87 7.17 8.38 3.54
CA LEU A 87 7.47 9.48 2.63
C LEU A 87 6.51 9.52 1.44
N VAL A 88 6.24 8.38 0.80
CA VAL A 88 5.26 8.31 -0.30
C VAL A 88 3.86 8.65 0.20
N ALA A 89 3.45 8.18 1.38
CA ALA A 89 2.16 8.52 1.96
C ALA A 89 2.02 10.02 2.23
N LEU A 90 3.06 10.68 2.75
CA LEU A 90 3.07 12.12 2.97
C LEU A 90 3.00 12.90 1.66
N LEU A 91 3.78 12.49 0.66
CA LEU A 91 3.74 13.08 -0.70
C LEU A 91 2.40 12.89 -1.39
N SER A 92 1.64 11.85 -1.03
CA SER A 92 0.35 11.56 -1.65
C SER A 92 -0.80 12.38 -1.07
N ILE A 93 -0.67 12.88 0.16
CA ILE A 93 -1.74 13.64 0.84
C ILE A 93 -1.59 15.16 0.59
N TYR A 94 -0.38 15.60 0.23
CA TYR A 94 -0.06 17.01 -0.04
C TYR A 94 -0.06 17.30 -1.54
#